data_AF-A0A6G4IVR3-F1
#
_entry.id   AF-A0A6G4IVR3-F1
#
_cell.length_a   1.000
_cell.length_b   1.000
_cell.length_c   1.000
_cell.angle_alpha   90.00
_cell.angle_beta   90.00
_cell.angle_gamma   90.00
#
_symmetry.space_group_name_H-M   'P 1'
#
loop_
_entity.id
_entity.type
_entity.pdbx_description
1 polymer ?
#
loop_
_entity_poly.entity_id
_entity_poly.type
_entity_poly.pdbx_seq_one_letter_code
_entity_poly.pdbx_strand_id
1 'polypeptide(L)'
;MTCQLKIHHTLSTIPSRNINNIMVLFSLTSKLNITINGETKDVSNYIILINHGDIYNINHGENIIELMIPVFYFYQQDDDFFNGYLDRHLLQSSNYIKSLIADLISTPTSSSLMGKNIGQSIIAVSYTHL
;
A
#
# COMPACT_ATOMS: atom_id res chain seq x y z
N MET A 1 3.36 -17.29 -1.30
CA MET A 1 3.19 -16.03 -0.54
C MET A 1 1.81 -15.48 -0.85
N THR A 2 1.16 -14.78 0.06
CA THR A 2 -0.21 -14.26 -0.10
C THR A 2 -0.27 -12.82 0.38
N CYS A 3 -1.22 -12.05 -0.15
CA CYS A 3 -1.51 -10.74 0.42
C CYS A 3 -2.10 -10.87 1.83
N GLN A 4 -1.87 -9.87 2.66
CA GLN A 4 -2.48 -9.76 3.98
C GLN A 4 -3.27 -8.46 4.06
N LEU A 5 -4.56 -8.58 4.36
CA LEU A 5 -5.44 -7.46 4.61
C LEU A 5 -5.75 -7.40 6.10
N LYS A 6 -5.58 -6.23 6.71
CA LYS A 6 -5.94 -5.97 8.10
C LYS A 6 -6.79 -4.72 8.19
N ILE A 7 -7.70 -4.73 9.16
CA ILE A 7 -8.58 -3.61 9.48
C ILE A 7 -8.32 -3.26 10.94
N HIS A 8 -7.91 -2.01 11.16
CA HIS A 8 -7.53 -1.51 12.47
C HIS A 8 -8.49 -0.41 12.90
N HIS A 9 -9.10 -0.55 14.08
CA HIS A 9 -9.86 0.56 14.65
C HIS A 9 -8.95 1.75 14.99
N THR A 10 -7.80 1.45 15.61
CA THR A 10 -6.69 2.39 15.81
C THR A 10 -5.38 1.72 15.44
N LEU A 11 -4.43 2.51 14.91
CA LEU A 11 -3.11 2.02 14.56
C LEU A 11 -2.05 3.08 14.89
N SER A 12 -1.04 2.66 15.65
CA SER A 12 0.20 3.40 15.85
C SER A 12 1.35 2.39 15.84
N THR A 13 2.52 2.83 15.38
CA THR A 13 3.71 1.99 15.32
C THR A 13 4.89 2.68 15.95
N ILE A 14 6.00 1.95 16.07
CA ILE A 14 7.33 2.54 16.19
C ILE A 14 7.96 2.63 14.79
N PRO A 15 8.99 3.48 14.58
CA PRO A 15 9.72 3.52 13.32
C PRO A 15 10.24 2.13 12.94
N SER A 16 9.89 1.67 11.74
CA SER A 16 10.27 0.35 11.25
C SER A 16 10.54 0.38 9.74
N ARG A 17 11.34 -0.57 9.25
CA ARG A 17 11.59 -0.72 7.82
C ARG A 17 10.57 -1.68 7.22
N ASN A 18 9.92 -1.28 6.14
CA ASN A 18 9.03 -2.16 5.38
C ASN A 18 9.88 -3.12 4.51
N ILE A 19 9.75 -4.42 4.76
CA ILE A 19 10.58 -5.45 4.12
C ILE A 19 9.67 -6.45 3.40
N ASN A 20 10.08 -6.85 2.19
CA ASN A 20 9.43 -7.83 1.32
C ASN A 20 7.97 -7.56 0.93
N ASN A 21 7.45 -6.36 1.19
CA ASN A 21 6.10 -5.98 0.82
C ASN A 21 6.05 -4.56 0.26
N ILE A 22 5.03 -4.30 -0.54
CA ILE A 22 4.48 -2.97 -0.74
C ILE A 22 3.25 -2.87 0.16
N MET A 23 3.20 -1.83 0.99
CA MET A 23 2.07 -1.59 1.88
C MET A 23 1.19 -0.48 1.31
N VAL A 24 -0.11 -0.75 1.24
CA VAL A 24 -1.15 0.21 0.88
C VAL A 24 -1.97 0.50 2.13
N LEU A 25 -2.03 1.77 2.51
CA LEU A 25 -2.71 2.25 3.72
C LEU A 25 -3.69 3.37 3.40
N PHE A 26 -4.88 3.34 4.00
CA PHE A 26 -5.78 4.49 4.02
C PHE A 26 -6.72 4.46 5.22
N SER A 27 -7.16 5.64 5.66
CA SER A 27 -8.17 5.79 6.71
C SER A 27 -9.56 5.91 6.08
N LEU A 28 -10.54 5.21 6.66
CA LEU A 28 -11.97 5.37 6.34
C LEU A 28 -12.56 6.66 6.94
N THR A 29 -11.87 7.27 7.92
CA THR A 29 -12.30 8.50 8.61
C THR A 29 -11.39 9.70 8.30
N SER A 30 -10.52 9.60 7.29
CA SER A 30 -9.53 10.64 6.92
C SER A 30 -8.54 11.03 8.02
N LYS A 31 -8.36 10.17 9.02
CA LYS A 31 -7.45 10.39 10.14
C LYS A 31 -6.27 9.43 10.04
N LEU A 32 -5.21 9.88 9.39
CA LEU A 32 -3.95 9.18 9.28
C LEU A 32 -2.79 10.18 9.23
N ASN A 33 -1.95 10.12 10.26
CA ASN A 33 -0.69 10.84 10.35
C ASN A 33 0.45 9.82 10.33
N ILE A 34 1.32 9.93 9.34
CA ILE A 34 2.43 9.00 9.13
C ILE A 34 3.71 9.77 8.78
N THR A 35 4.84 9.23 9.19
CA THR A 35 6.17 9.65 8.73
C THR A 35 6.76 8.57 7.83
N ILE A 36 7.22 8.92 6.64
CA ILE A 36 7.91 8.02 5.71
C ILE A 36 9.26 8.65 5.35
N ASN A 37 10.35 7.93 5.58
CA ASN A 37 11.74 8.36 5.34
C ASN A 37 12.03 9.74 5.96
N GLY A 38 11.49 10.00 7.16
CA GLY A 38 11.67 11.24 7.90
C GLY A 38 10.72 12.37 7.52
N GLU A 39 9.92 12.23 6.45
CA GLU A 39 8.92 13.22 6.05
C GLU A 39 7.54 12.87 6.63
N THR A 40 6.99 13.75 7.48
CA THR A 40 5.65 13.58 8.06
C THR A 40 4.57 14.14 7.14
N LYS A 41 3.50 13.38 6.96
CA LYS A 41 2.35 13.75 6.13
C LYS A 41 1.06 13.54 6.92
N ASP A 42 0.22 14.58 6.93
CA ASP A 42 -1.20 14.43 7.24
C ASP A 42 -1.91 14.07 5.95
N VAL A 43 -2.39 12.83 5.88
CA VAL A 43 -2.99 12.31 4.66
C VAL A 43 -4.50 12.24 4.84
N SER A 44 -5.19 13.30 4.44
CA SER A 44 -6.64 13.32 4.38
C SER A 44 -7.11 12.71 3.05
N ASN A 45 -7.95 11.67 3.12
CA ASN A 45 -8.57 10.96 1.98
C ASN A 45 -7.67 10.27 0.94
N TYR A 46 -6.34 10.42 0.95
CA TYR A 46 -5.47 9.72 -0.01
C TYR A 46 -4.98 8.36 0.49
N ILE A 47 -4.61 7.51 -0.47
CA ILE A 47 -3.89 6.27 -0.20
C ILE A 47 -2.43 6.61 0.05
N ILE A 48 -1.83 5.91 1.00
CA ILE A 48 -0.41 5.93 1.27
C ILE A 48 0.19 4.64 0.72
N LEU A 49 1.23 4.77 -0.09
CA LEU A 49 2.11 3.67 -0.44
C LEU A 49 3.37 3.75 0.39
N ILE A 50 3.77 2.62 0.94
CA ILE A 50 5.07 2.41 1.58
C ILE A 50 5.80 1.36 0.75
N ASN A 51 6.91 1.75 0.16
CA ASN A 51 7.72 0.88 -0.68
C ASN A 51 8.50 -0.14 0.14
N HIS A 52 8.99 -1.16 -0.55
CA HIS A 52 10.03 -2.01 -0.01
C HIS A 52 11.27 -1.18 0.30
N GLY A 53 11.80 -1.31 1.51
CA GLY A 53 12.96 -0.56 1.97
C GLY A 53 12.63 0.77 2.64
N ASP A 54 11.42 1.31 2.50
CA ASP A 54 11.03 2.55 3.20
C ASP A 54 11.05 2.36 4.71
N ILE A 55 11.49 3.40 5.43
CA ILE A 55 11.32 3.51 6.87
C ILE A 55 10.03 4.28 7.14
N TYR A 56 9.11 3.70 7.90
CA TYR A 56 7.84 4.33 8.20
C TYR A 56 7.52 4.33 9.69
N ASN A 57 6.73 5.31 10.11
CA ASN A 57 6.16 5.40 11.44
C ASN A 57 4.72 5.93 11.36
N ILE A 58 3.74 5.10 11.71
CA ILE A 58 2.34 5.53 11.85
C ILE A 58 2.22 6.21 13.22
N ASN A 59 2.21 7.54 13.20
CA ASN A 59 2.14 8.35 14.42
C ASN A 59 0.75 8.24 15.04
N HIS A 60 -0.30 8.30 14.22
CA HIS A 60 -1.69 8.06 14.62
C HIS A 60 -2.58 7.72 13.43
N GLY A 61 -3.43 6.72 13.57
CA GLY A 61 -4.44 6.36 12.57
C GLY A 61 -5.73 5.85 13.19
N GLU A 62 -6.88 6.22 12.60
CA GLU A 62 -8.20 5.72 12.95
C GLU A 62 -8.85 5.03 11.75
N ASN A 63 -9.51 3.89 11.99
CA ASN A 63 -10.20 3.07 10.99
C ASN A 63 -9.35 2.83 9.74
N ILE A 64 -8.18 2.23 9.95
CA ILE A 64 -7.16 2.02 8.93
C ILE A 64 -7.39 0.68 8.24
N ILE A 65 -7.39 0.73 6.90
CA ILE A 65 -7.20 -0.42 6.05
C ILE A 65 -5.72 -0.53 5.72
N GLU A 66 -5.11 -1.66 6.07
CA GLU A 66 -3.73 -2.02 5.76
C GLU A 66 -3.72 -3.23 4.83
N LEU A 67 -3.19 -3.06 3.62
CA LEU A 67 -2.96 -4.14 2.69
C LEU A 67 -1.47 -4.30 2.44
N MET A 68 -0.92 -5.46 2.79
CA MET A 68 0.47 -5.84 2.50
C MET A 68 0.49 -6.79 1.31
N ILE A 69 1.19 -6.37 0.25
CA ILE A 69 1.34 -7.11 -1.00
C ILE A 69 2.80 -7.55 -1.12
N PRO A 70 3.10 -8.86 -1.15
CA PRO A 70 4.47 -9.33 -1.32
C PRO A 70 5.13 -8.75 -2.57
N VAL A 71 6.37 -8.26 -2.45
CA VAL A 71 7.15 -7.68 -3.57
C VAL A 71 7.30 -8.64 -4.74
N PHE A 72 7.26 -9.94 -4.46
CA PHE A 72 7.26 -10.99 -5.48
C PHE A 72 6.20 -10.77 -6.56
N TYR A 73 5.00 -10.30 -6.21
CA TYR A 73 3.95 -10.05 -7.20
C TYR A 73 4.27 -8.89 -8.15
N PHE A 74 5.09 -7.94 -7.71
CA PHE A 74 5.53 -6.80 -8.51
C PHE A 74 6.67 -7.21 -9.42
N TYR A 75 7.65 -7.94 -8.88
CA TYR A 75 8.76 -8.51 -9.65
C TYR A 75 8.29 -9.44 -10.77
N GLN A 76 7.24 -10.25 -10.54
CA GLN A 76 6.66 -11.09 -11.59
C GLN A 76 6.07 -10.33 -12.79
N GLN A 77 5.92 -9.02 -12.69
CA GLN A 77 5.31 -8.18 -13.72
C GLN A 77 6.32 -7.24 -14.36
N ASP A 78 7.31 -6.83 -13.58
CA ASP A 78 8.43 -6.02 -14.02
C ASP A 78 9.70 -6.56 -13.37
N ASP A 79 10.58 -7.15 -14.19
CA ASP A 79 11.85 -7.71 -13.73
C ASP A 79 12.79 -6.61 -13.19
N ASP A 80 12.57 -5.35 -13.57
CA ASP A 80 13.29 -4.19 -13.08
C ASP A 80 12.61 -3.53 -11.87
N PHE A 81 11.59 -4.17 -11.27
CA PHE A 81 10.83 -3.59 -10.15
C PHE A 81 11.73 -2.99 -9.05
N PHE A 82 12.78 -3.71 -8.67
CA PHE A 82 13.73 -3.29 -7.62
C PHE A 82 14.66 -2.15 -8.01
N ASN A 83 14.75 -1.82 -9.31
CA ASN A 83 15.50 -0.70 -9.86
C ASN A 83 14.62 0.57 -9.97
N GLY A 84 13.35 0.51 -9.57
CA GLY A 84 12.44 1.65 -9.54
C GLY A 84 11.79 1.84 -8.17
N TYR A 85 10.82 2.77 -8.10
CA TYR A 85 10.00 2.96 -6.90
C TYR A 85 8.55 3.26 -7.30
N LEU A 86 7.61 2.94 -6.41
CA LEU A 86 6.24 3.39 -6.59
C LEU A 86 6.13 4.83 -6.10
N ASP A 87 5.82 5.72 -7.03
CA ASP A 87 5.59 7.12 -6.77
C ASP A 87 4.12 7.34 -6.34
N ARG A 88 3.96 7.63 -5.05
CA ARG A 88 2.66 7.99 -4.46
C ARG A 88 2.01 9.22 -5.11
N HIS A 89 2.76 10.11 -5.76
CA HIS A 89 2.23 11.31 -6.41
C HIS A 89 1.57 10.99 -7.77
N LEU A 90 1.91 9.83 -8.35
CA LEU A 90 1.30 9.32 -9.58
C LEU A 90 -0.01 8.57 -9.34
N LEU A 91 -0.34 8.23 -8.09
CA LEU A 91 -1.64 7.68 -7.68
C LEU A 91 -2.78 8.71 -7.83
N GLN A 92 -3.12 9.04 -9.08
CA GLN A 92 -4.17 9.99 -9.42
C GLN A 92 -5.58 9.42 -9.14
N SER A 93 -5.72 8.10 -8.98
CA SER A 93 -7.01 7.41 -8.78
C SER A 93 -7.08 6.65 -7.46
N SER A 94 -6.95 7.35 -6.33
CA SER A 94 -7.09 6.76 -4.99
C SER A 94 -8.41 6.01 -4.81
N ASN A 95 -9.50 6.49 -5.40
CA ASN A 95 -10.82 5.85 -5.36
C ASN A 95 -10.85 4.51 -6.10
N TYR A 96 -10.12 4.38 -7.22
CA TYR A 96 -10.05 3.13 -7.97
C TYR A 96 -9.35 2.02 -7.17
N ILE A 97 -8.23 2.35 -6.51
CA ILE A 97 -7.56 1.35 -5.66
C ILE A 97 -8.43 1.02 -4.44
N LYS A 98 -9.12 2.00 -3.84
CA LYS A 98 -10.06 1.73 -2.75
C LYS A 98 -11.21 0.82 -3.20
N SER A 99 -11.76 1.01 -4.40
CA SER A 99 -12.82 0.14 -4.93
C SER A 99 -12.29 -1.26 -5.21
N LEU A 100 -11.10 -1.39 -5.80
CA LEU A 100 -10.43 -2.68 -5.94
C LEU A 100 -10.34 -3.35 -4.57
N ILE A 101 -9.84 -2.67 -3.54
CA ILE A 101 -9.71 -3.20 -2.18
C ILE A 101 -11.07 -3.56 -1.56
N ALA A 102 -12.12 -2.77 -1.78
CA ALA A 102 -13.47 -3.10 -1.33
C ALA A 102 -13.99 -4.38 -2.01
N ASP A 103 -13.77 -4.53 -3.31
CA ASP A 103 -14.13 -5.73 -4.06
C ASP A 103 -13.36 -6.96 -3.53
N LEU A 104 -12.12 -6.78 -3.04
CA LEU A 104 -11.36 -7.85 -2.37
C LEU A 104 -12.05 -8.34 -1.11
N ILE A 105 -12.63 -7.43 -0.32
CA ILE A 105 -13.30 -7.75 0.93
C ILE A 105 -14.61 -8.51 0.65
N SER A 106 -15.31 -8.17 -0.44
CA SER A 106 -16.62 -8.74 -0.76
C SER A 106 -16.57 -10.08 -1.49
N THR A 107 -15.44 -10.48 -2.07
CA THR A 107 -15.39 -11.63 -3.00
C THR A 107 -14.41 -12.72 -2.53
N PRO A 108 -14.86 -13.98 -2.32
CA PRO A 108 -13.98 -15.07 -1.91
C PRO A 108 -13.17 -15.59 -3.11
N THR A 109 -12.16 -14.83 -3.51
CA THR A 109 -11.21 -15.22 -4.58
C THR A 109 -9.93 -15.78 -3.94
N SER A 110 -9.23 -16.70 -4.62
CA SER A 110 -7.96 -17.23 -4.12
C SER A 110 -6.93 -16.10 -3.90
N SER A 111 -6.32 -16.06 -2.71
CA SER A 111 -5.40 -14.99 -2.26
C SER A 111 -4.16 -14.78 -3.14
N SER A 112 -3.79 -15.77 -3.96
CA SER A 112 -2.65 -15.71 -4.87
C SER A 112 -2.93 -14.93 -6.17
N LEU A 113 -4.05 -15.22 -6.83
CA LEU A 113 -4.51 -14.51 -8.02
C LEU A 113 -4.81 -13.04 -7.71
N MET A 114 -5.35 -12.83 -6.51
CA MET A 114 -5.67 -11.53 -5.95
C MET A 114 -4.43 -10.64 -5.78
N GLY A 115 -3.35 -11.15 -5.19
CA GLY A 115 -2.12 -10.38 -5.04
C GLY A 115 -1.49 -9.95 -6.35
N LYS A 116 -1.59 -10.80 -7.37
CA LYS A 116 -1.14 -10.48 -8.72
C LYS A 116 -1.95 -9.32 -9.32
N ASN A 117 -3.28 -9.37 -9.29
CA ASN A 117 -4.14 -8.36 -9.91
C ASN A 117 -3.98 -6.96 -9.27
N ILE A 118 -3.85 -6.90 -7.95
CA ILE A 118 -3.66 -5.63 -7.25
C ILE A 118 -2.26 -5.08 -7.53
N GLY A 119 -1.22 -5.93 -7.51
CA GLY A 119 0.13 -5.55 -7.91
C GLY A 119 0.15 -4.93 -9.32
N GLN A 120 -0.55 -5.54 -10.28
CA GLN A 120 -0.71 -5.03 -11.65
C GLN A 120 -1.36 -3.66 -11.68
N SER A 121 -2.45 -3.51 -10.94
CA SER A 121 -3.18 -2.25 -10.90
C SER A 121 -2.33 -1.13 -10.30
N ILE A 122 -1.54 -1.43 -9.26
CA ILE A 122 -0.64 -0.47 -8.61
C ILE A 122 0.52 -0.08 -9.53
N ILE A 123 1.16 -1.04 -10.20
CA ILE A 123 2.25 -0.75 -11.15
C ILE A 123 1.73 0.17 -12.26
N ALA A 124 0.59 -0.16 -12.86
CA ALA A 124 0.03 0.60 -13.98
C ALA A 124 -0.27 2.08 -13.65
N VAL A 125 -0.51 2.41 -12.38
CA VAL A 125 -0.92 3.76 -11.97
C VAL A 125 0.13 4.52 -11.17
N SER A 126 1.23 3.89 -10.75
CA SER A 126 2.16 4.53 -9.81
C SER A 126 3.63 4.17 -9.97
N TYR A 127 4.01 3.41 -10.99
CA TYR A 127 5.40 2.97 -11.14
C TYR A 127 6.25 3.94 -11.96
N THR A 128 7.45 4.24 -11.47
CA THR A 128 8.44 5.10 -12.13
C THR A 128 9.78 4.37 -12.19
N HIS A 129 10.37 4.28 -13.39
CA HIS A 129 11.74 3.82 -13.57
C HIS A 129 12.73 4.95 -13.21
N LEU A 130 13.84 4.59 -12.55
CA LEU A 130 14.97 5.50 -12.28
C LEU A 130 15.84 5.74 -13.53
#